data_AF-A0A3N5PG50-F1
#
_entry.id   AF-A0A3N5PG50-F1
#
_cell.length_a   1.000
_cell.length_b   1.000
_cell.length_c   1.000
_cell.angle_alpha   90.00
_cell.angle_beta   90.00
_cell.angle_gamma   90.00
#
_symmetry.space_group_name_H-M   'P 1'
#
loop_
_entity.id
_entity.type
_entity.pdbx_description
1 polymer ?
#
loop_
_entity_poly.entity_id
_entity_poly.type
_entity_poly.pdbx_seq_one_letter_code
_entity_poly.pdbx_strand_id
1 'polypeptide(L)'
;MAALPHPRRAYSPPSPHRSAFLIALLAANTAAAQVAGELVPVTDAILQNPDPADWLMWRRTLDLWGHSPLAEIDRGNVGELRMVWTRALGPGIQEEGAPLVYDGVMYFPNPSDLV
;
A
#
# COMPACT_ATOMS: atom_id res chain seq x y z
N MET A 1 -25.49 35.80 -54.91
CA MET A 1 -24.29 35.15 -54.35
C MET A 1 -24.73 34.44 -53.07
N ALA A 2 -25.03 33.14 -53.14
CA ALA A 2 -25.55 32.35 -52.03
C ALA A 2 -24.52 31.28 -51.62
N ALA A 3 -24.18 31.23 -50.34
CA ALA A 3 -23.19 30.30 -49.78
C ALA A 3 -23.79 28.90 -49.57
N LEU A 4 -23.02 27.86 -49.90
CA LEU A 4 -23.39 26.44 -49.68
C LEU A 4 -23.19 26.04 -48.20
N PRO A 5 -24.06 25.19 -47.62
CA PRO A 5 -23.88 24.70 -46.26
C PRO A 5 -22.84 23.56 -46.19
N HIS A 6 -22.01 23.56 -45.13
CA HIS A 6 -21.04 22.49 -44.86
C HIS A 6 -21.69 21.29 -44.14
N PRO A 7 -21.30 20.05 -44.44
CA PRO A 7 -21.79 18.87 -43.74
C PRO A 7 -21.18 18.76 -42.32
N ARG A 8 -22.00 18.55 -41.30
CA ARG A 8 -21.55 18.21 -39.94
C ARG A 8 -21.20 16.72 -39.91
N ARG A 9 -19.98 16.35 -39.49
CA ARG A 9 -19.64 14.94 -39.18
C ARG A 9 -20.42 14.50 -37.94
N ALA A 10 -21.11 13.36 -38.04
CA ALA A 10 -21.73 12.71 -36.89
C ALA A 10 -20.65 12.09 -35.99
N TYR A 11 -20.77 12.31 -34.68
CA TYR A 11 -19.96 11.66 -33.66
C TYR A 11 -20.35 10.17 -33.57
N SER A 12 -19.36 9.27 -33.68
CA SER A 12 -19.55 7.84 -33.39
C SER A 12 -18.94 7.51 -32.03
N PRO A 13 -19.73 7.08 -31.04
CA PRO A 13 -19.19 6.62 -29.76
C PRO A 13 -18.41 5.31 -29.96
N PRO A 14 -17.35 5.06 -29.16
CA PRO A 14 -16.58 3.82 -29.25
C PRO A 14 -17.43 2.58 -28.91
N SER A 15 -17.18 1.48 -29.61
CA SER A 15 -17.92 0.21 -29.48
C SER A 15 -17.78 -0.42 -28.09
N PRO A 16 -18.87 -0.97 -27.50
CA PRO A 16 -18.91 -1.45 -26.11
C PRO A 16 -17.92 -2.58 -25.79
N HIS A 17 -17.48 -3.33 -26.80
CA HIS A 17 -16.59 -4.49 -26.63
C HIS A 17 -15.15 -4.11 -26.22
N ARG A 18 -14.68 -2.91 -26.60
CA ARG A 18 -13.34 -2.42 -26.22
C ARG A 18 -13.28 -1.97 -24.77
N SER A 19 -14.39 -1.47 -24.23
CA SER A 19 -14.51 -0.99 -22.85
C SER A 19 -14.67 -2.13 -21.86
N ALA A 20 -15.39 -3.19 -22.21
CA ALA A 20 -15.59 -4.34 -21.34
C ALA A 20 -14.28 -5.12 -21.06
N PHE A 21 -13.36 -5.17 -22.02
CA PHE A 21 -12.08 -5.87 -21.88
C PHE A 21 -11.12 -5.15 -20.91
N LEU A 22 -11.11 -3.81 -20.93
CA LEU A 22 -10.29 -2.99 -20.02
C LEU A 22 -10.78 -3.05 -18.56
N ILE A 23 -12.09 -3.19 -18.34
CA ILE A 23 -12.68 -3.33 -17.00
C ILE A 23 -12.34 -4.71 -16.40
N ALA A 24 -12.36 -5.77 -17.21
CA ALA A 24 -12.02 -7.12 -16.76
C ALA A 24 -10.53 -7.26 -16.35
N LEU A 25 -9.61 -6.61 -17.08
CA LEU A 25 -8.17 -6.60 -16.74
C LEU A 25 -7.85 -5.81 -15.45
N LEU A 26 -8.62 -4.77 -15.14
CA LEU A 26 -8.45 -4.00 -13.90
C LEU A 26 -8.99 -4.79 -12.68
N ALA A 27 -10.12 -5.48 -12.84
CA ALA A 27 -10.75 -6.27 -11.77
C ALA A 27 -9.92 -7.50 -11.35
N ALA A 28 -9.20 -8.12 -12.29
CA ALA A 28 -8.34 -9.27 -11.99
C ALA A 28 -7.13 -8.91 -11.12
N ASN A 29 -6.62 -7.67 -11.21
CA ASN A 29 -5.49 -7.21 -10.39
C ASN A 29 -5.89 -6.90 -8.94
N THR A 30 -7.14 -6.51 -8.69
CA THR A 30 -7.63 -6.25 -7.32
C THR A 30 -7.89 -7.52 -6.51
N ALA A 31 -8.22 -8.65 -7.16
CA ALA A 31 -8.53 -9.89 -6.46
C ALA A 31 -7.29 -10.66 -5.95
N ALA A 32 -6.10 -10.36 -6.48
CA ALA A 32 -4.85 -10.99 -6.08
C ALA A 32 -4.16 -10.32 -4.88
N ALA A 33 -4.70 -9.21 -4.35
CA ALA A 33 -4.00 -8.35 -3.41
C ALA A 33 -4.00 -8.82 -1.94
N GLN A 34 -4.62 -9.96 -1.61
CA GLN A 34 -4.75 -10.42 -0.21
C GLN A 34 -4.52 -11.93 -0.04
N VAL A 35 -3.60 -12.52 -0.80
CA VAL A 35 -2.98 -13.77 -0.33
C VAL A 35 -1.89 -13.35 0.65
N ALA A 36 -2.24 -13.21 1.93
CA ALA A 36 -1.22 -13.30 2.96
C ALA A 36 -0.57 -14.68 2.79
N GLY A 37 0.74 -14.73 2.52
CA GLY A 37 1.48 -15.98 2.52
C GLY A 37 1.30 -16.73 3.84
N GLU A 38 1.68 -18.01 3.87
CA GLU A 38 1.74 -18.73 5.13
C GLU A 38 2.64 -17.97 6.10
N LEU A 39 2.13 -17.64 7.29
CA LEU A 39 2.88 -16.88 8.28
C LEU A 39 4.10 -17.71 8.72
N VAL A 40 5.29 -17.18 8.48
CA VAL A 40 6.52 -17.79 8.99
C VAL A 40 6.61 -17.57 10.50
N PRO A 41 6.76 -18.63 11.32
CA PRO A 41 6.89 -18.43 12.76
C PRO A 41 8.15 -17.63 13.12
N VAL A 42 7.97 -16.55 13.89
CA VAL A 42 9.07 -15.75 14.40
C VAL A 42 9.79 -16.52 15.51
N THR A 43 11.09 -16.73 15.36
CA THR A 43 11.93 -17.44 16.34
C THR A 43 12.75 -16.45 17.17
N ASP A 44 13.28 -16.89 18.30
CA ASP A 44 14.20 -16.08 19.11
C ASP A 44 15.41 -15.61 18.30
N ALA A 45 15.96 -16.45 17.43
CA ALA A 45 17.08 -16.08 16.57
C ALA A 45 16.73 -14.91 15.63
N ILE A 46 15.51 -14.90 15.10
CA ILE A 46 15.00 -13.79 14.28
C ILE A 46 14.85 -12.51 15.12
N LEU A 47 14.36 -12.62 16.36
CA LEU A 47 14.23 -11.45 17.25
C LEU A 47 15.60 -10.88 17.67
N GLN A 48 16.61 -11.73 17.82
CA GLN A 48 17.98 -11.33 18.17
C GLN A 48 18.70 -10.64 16.99
N ASN A 49 18.40 -11.05 15.77
CA ASN A 49 19.00 -10.50 14.55
C ASN A 49 17.96 -10.37 13.43
N PRO A 50 17.05 -9.38 13.53
CA PRO A 50 15.98 -9.21 12.56
C PRO A 50 16.53 -8.71 11.22
N ASP A 51 15.87 -9.11 10.13
CA ASP A 51 16.18 -8.60 8.79
C ASP A 51 16.10 -7.05 8.79
N PRO A 52 16.99 -6.34 8.07
CA PRO A 52 16.89 -4.90 7.84
C PRO A 52 15.50 -4.41 7.40
N ALA A 53 14.76 -5.21 6.62
CA ALA A 53 13.43 -4.87 6.11
C ALA A 53 12.30 -5.06 7.14
N ASP A 54 12.55 -5.81 8.22
CA ASP A 54 11.55 -6.15 9.23
C ASP A 54 11.62 -5.26 10.47
N TRP A 55 10.44 -5.07 11.09
CA TRP A 55 10.27 -4.34 12.35
C TRP A 55 9.37 -5.15 13.30
N LEU A 56 9.98 -6.07 14.05
CA LEU A 56 9.27 -7.11 14.81
C LEU A 56 8.89 -6.75 16.24
N MET A 57 9.34 -5.60 16.74
CA MET A 57 9.11 -5.18 18.13
C MET A 57 9.14 -3.66 18.27
N TRP A 58 8.66 -3.14 19.41
CA TRP A 58 8.47 -1.71 19.71
C TRP A 58 9.63 -0.78 19.31
N ARG A 59 10.88 -1.26 19.32
CA ARG A 59 12.05 -0.50 18.87
C ARG A 59 13.01 -1.29 17.96
N ARG A 60 12.44 -2.21 17.18
CA ARG A 60 13.11 -3.13 16.22
C ARG A 60 14.07 -4.14 16.84
N THR A 61 14.99 -3.69 17.69
CA THR A 61 16.05 -4.47 18.31
C THR A 61 15.90 -4.49 19.83
N LEU A 62 16.42 -5.55 20.46
CA LEU A 62 16.28 -5.76 21.92
C LEU A 62 17.04 -4.73 22.77
N ASP A 63 17.98 -4.00 22.17
CA ASP A 63 18.68 -2.86 22.77
C ASP A 63 17.85 -1.56 22.76
N LEU A 64 16.65 -1.59 22.17
CA LEU A 64 15.67 -0.51 22.17
C LEU A 64 16.10 0.77 21.43
N TRP A 65 16.91 0.66 20.38
CA TRP A 65 17.40 1.85 19.65
C TRP A 65 16.34 2.55 18.79
N GLY A 66 15.41 1.79 18.19
CA GLY A 66 14.42 2.34 17.26
C GLY A 66 15.06 2.87 15.97
N HIS A 67 16.11 2.21 15.49
CA HIS A 67 16.86 2.59 14.29
C HIS A 67 16.58 1.61 13.14
N SER A 68 16.30 2.14 11.94
CA SER A 68 16.27 1.35 10.70
C SER A 68 17.64 1.42 10.02
N PRO A 69 18.25 0.27 9.66
CA PRO A 69 19.50 0.25 8.88
C PRO A 69 19.30 0.53 7.38
N LEU A 70 18.06 0.70 6.91
CA LEU A 70 17.78 1.02 5.51
C LEU A 70 18.28 2.43 5.17
N ALA A 71 18.87 2.56 3.98
CA ALA A 71 19.51 3.81 3.52
C ALA A 71 18.96 4.31 2.17
N GLU A 72 17.86 3.73 1.67
CA GLU A 72 17.25 4.16 0.41
C GLU A 72 16.75 5.60 0.48
N ILE A 73 16.19 6.01 1.63
CA ILE A 73 15.78 7.39 1.90
C ILE A 73 16.89 8.09 2.67
N ASP A 74 17.37 9.21 2.14
CA ASP A 74 18.46 10.00 2.71
C ASP A 74 18.20 11.52 2.61
N ARG A 75 19.18 12.32 3.04
CA ARG A 75 19.05 13.80 3.03
C ARG A 75 18.93 14.41 1.63
N GLY A 76 19.36 13.69 0.59
CA GLY A 76 19.30 14.13 -0.79
C GLY A 76 17.92 13.92 -1.41
N ASN A 77 17.21 12.85 -1.03
CA ASN A 77 15.93 12.48 -1.66
C ASN A 77 14.70 12.56 -0.74
N VAL A 78 14.85 12.81 0.57
CA VAL A 78 13.71 12.89 1.52
C VAL A 78 12.64 13.91 1.10
N GLY A 79 13.02 14.96 0.37
CA GLY A 79 12.10 15.97 -0.17
C GLY A 79 11.16 15.47 -1.27
N GLU A 80 11.41 14.28 -1.82
CA GLU A 80 10.64 13.67 -2.91
C GLU A 80 9.58 12.68 -2.42
N LEU A 81 9.46 12.48 -1.10
CA LEU A 81 8.49 11.56 -0.52
C LEU A 81 7.05 11.93 -0.86
N ARG A 82 6.27 10.91 -1.23
CA ARG A 82 4.85 11.01 -1.55
C ARG A 82 4.04 10.00 -0.75
N MET A 83 2.79 10.34 -0.44
CA MET A 83 1.85 9.40 0.16
C MET A 83 1.58 8.24 -0.81
N VAL A 84 1.88 7.02 -0.36
CA VAL A 84 1.64 5.79 -1.14
C VAL A 84 0.26 5.21 -0.85
N TRP A 85 -0.12 5.15 0.43
CA TRP A 85 -1.43 4.71 0.87
C TRP A 85 -1.78 5.27 2.25
N THR A 86 -3.07 5.20 2.61
CA THR A 86 -3.56 5.47 3.97
C THR A 86 -4.69 4.49 4.30
N ARG A 87 -4.85 4.16 5.59
CA ARG A 87 -5.94 3.33 6.11
C ARG A 87 -6.51 4.00 7.35
N ALA A 88 -7.82 4.20 7.37
CA ALA A 88 -8.50 4.74 8.54
C ALA A 88 -8.54 3.67 9.66
N LEU A 89 -8.21 4.10 10.88
CA LEU A 89 -8.46 3.33 12.10
C LEU A 89 -9.89 3.55 12.58
N GLY A 90 -10.36 2.63 13.42
CA GLY A 90 -11.67 2.69 14.07
C GLY A 90 -11.79 3.91 14.99
N PRO A 91 -13.04 4.35 15.28
CA PRO A 91 -13.27 5.44 16.21
C PRO A 91 -12.83 5.04 17.64
N GLY A 92 -12.30 5.99 18.40
CA GLY A 92 -11.86 5.75 19.78
C GLY A 92 -10.60 6.53 20.14
N ILE A 93 -10.10 6.28 21.36
CA ILE A 93 -8.77 6.75 21.77
C ILE A 93 -7.75 6.00 20.91
N GLN A 94 -7.00 6.74 20.11
CA GLN A 94 -5.91 6.16 19.34
C GLN A 94 -4.77 5.89 20.30
N GLU A 95 -4.41 4.62 20.44
CA GLU A 95 -3.24 4.19 21.20
C GLU A 95 -1.96 4.70 20.50
N GLU A 96 -0.94 5.04 21.28
CA GLU A 96 0.41 5.29 20.76
C GLU A 96 1.00 3.95 20.27
N GLY A 97 0.64 3.54 19.06
CA GLY A 97 1.06 2.28 18.45
C GLY A 97 2.21 2.48 17.46
N ALA A 98 3.20 1.59 17.51
CA ALA A 98 4.18 1.42 16.45
C ALA A 98 3.76 0.21 15.59
N PRO A 99 3.70 0.33 14.25
CA PRO A 99 3.42 -0.82 13.40
C PRO A 99 4.49 -1.89 13.60
N LEU A 100 4.06 -3.15 13.68
CA LEU A 100 4.96 -4.29 13.48
C LEU A 100 4.92 -4.66 12.00
N VAL A 101 6.07 -4.91 11.40
CA VAL A 101 6.19 -5.28 9.99
C VAL A 101 7.03 -6.54 9.90
N TYR A 102 6.48 -7.57 9.25
CA TYR A 102 7.17 -8.83 9.02
C TYR A 102 6.74 -9.41 7.68
N ASP A 103 7.72 -9.80 6.85
CA ASP A 103 7.47 -10.48 5.57
C ASP A 103 6.46 -9.73 4.68
N GLY A 104 6.63 -8.40 4.62
CA GLY A 104 5.78 -7.51 3.82
C GLY A 104 4.38 -7.24 4.39
N VAL A 105 4.02 -7.79 5.55
CA VAL A 105 2.74 -7.57 6.22
C VAL A 105 2.90 -6.60 7.38
N MET A 106 2.03 -5.58 7.43
CA MET A 106 1.94 -4.64 8.55
C MET A 106 0.82 -5.05 9.52
N TYR A 107 1.17 -5.20 10.79
CA TYR A 107 0.27 -5.44 11.90
C TYR A 107 0.18 -4.16 12.74
N PHE A 108 -1.05 -3.66 12.94
CA PHE A 108 -1.30 -2.45 13.73
C PHE A 108 -2.56 -2.64 14.58
N PRO A 109 -2.52 -2.37 15.90
CA PRO A 109 -3.68 -2.51 16.76
C PRO A 109 -4.69 -1.40 16.49
N ASN A 110 -5.95 -1.77 16.31
CA ASN A 110 -7.05 -0.82 16.21
C ASN A 110 -7.54 -0.47 17.64
N PRO A 111 -8.08 0.73 17.90
CA PRO A 111 -8.69 1.02 19.18
C PRO A 111 -9.77 0.01 19.53
N SER A 112 -9.84 -0.37 20.81
CA SER A 112 -10.85 -1.30 21.34
C SER A 112 -10.92 -2.65 20.62
N ASP A 113 -9.79 -3.13 20.05
CA ASP A 113 -9.68 -4.38 19.30
C ASP A 113 -10.68 -4.52 18.14
N LEU A 114 -11.04 -3.40 17.50
CA LEU A 114 -11.90 -3.39 16.33
C LEU A 114 -11.17 -4.04 15.13
N VAL A 115 -11.76 -5.09 14.52
CA VAL A 115 -11.22 -5.76 13.33
C VAL A 115 -11.85 -5.24 12.04
#